data_AF-A6N9M2-F1
#
_entry.id   AF-A6N9M2-F1
#
_cell.length_a   1.000
_cell.length_b   1.000
_cell.length_c   1.000
_cell.angle_alpha   90.00
_cell.angle_beta   90.00
_cell.angle_gamma   90.00
#
_symmetry.space_group_name_H-M   'P 1'
#
loop_
_entity.id
_entity.type
_entity.pdbx_description
1 polymer ?
#
loop_
_entity_poly.entity_id
_entity_poly.type
_entity_poly.pdbx_seq_one_letter_code
_entity_poly.pdbx_strand_id
1 'polypeptide(L)'
;MKAVILLAIFVAAVAAESLDFPCPQKDRPSGKTDCSYYCELNGQWQLGKYQSGLPCDYNSQGDGICREGLCYYNEKGSSSTQNRGSSRNQPEEDEEWDRK
;
A
#
# COMPACT_ATOMS: atom_id res chain seq x y z
N MET A 1 27.99 -30.69 -5.67
CA MET A 1 27.21 -30.77 -4.41
C MET A 1 27.32 -29.50 -3.55
N LYS A 2 28.50 -28.91 -3.32
CA LYS A 2 28.66 -27.68 -2.52
C LYS A 2 27.95 -26.44 -3.10
N ALA A 3 27.96 -26.28 -4.42
CA ALA A 3 27.29 -25.14 -5.09
C ALA A 3 25.76 -25.15 -4.97
N VAL A 4 25.14 -26.33 -4.91
CA VAL A 4 23.68 -26.48 -4.75
C VAL A 4 23.23 -26.07 -3.34
N ILE A 5 24.05 -26.37 -2.34
CA ILE A 5 23.80 -25.99 -0.94
C ILE A 5 23.90 -24.46 -0.78
N LEU A 6 24.90 -23.83 -1.41
CA LEU A 6 25.06 -22.37 -1.37
C LEU A 6 23.91 -21.63 -2.07
N LEU A 7 23.45 -22.14 -3.21
CA LEU A 7 22.28 -21.59 -3.91
C LEU A 7 20.99 -21.72 -3.09
N ALA A 8 20.78 -22.85 -2.41
CA ALA A 8 19.60 -23.04 -1.56
C ALA A 8 19.56 -22.08 -0.35
N ILE A 9 20.71 -21.77 0.25
CA ILE A 9 20.81 -20.80 1.36
C ILE A 9 20.53 -19.38 0.86
N PHE A 10 21.00 -19.02 -0.33
CA PHE A 10 20.79 -17.69 -0.89
C PHE A 10 19.32 -17.42 -1.24
N VAL A 11 18.59 -18.42 -1.75
CA VAL A 11 17.14 -18.31 -2.06
C VAL A 11 16.30 -18.14 -0.79
N ALA A 12 16.67 -18.78 0.33
CA ALA A 12 15.93 -18.65 1.59
C ALA A 12 16.07 -17.25 2.23
N ALA A 13 17.20 -16.57 2.04
CA ALA A 13 17.45 -15.26 2.63
C ALA A 13 16.64 -14.12 1.98
N VAL A 14 16.25 -14.26 0.70
CA VAL A 14 15.55 -13.20 -0.06
C VAL A 14 14.03 -13.22 0.19
N ALA A 15 13.48 -14.28 0.78
CA ALA A 15 12.02 -14.51 0.79
C ALA A 15 11.25 -13.87 1.97
N ALA A 16 11.90 -13.14 2.89
CA ALA A 16 11.28 -12.81 4.18
C ALA A 16 11.42 -11.35 4.63
N GLU A 17 11.33 -10.38 3.71
CA GLU A 17 11.09 -8.98 4.10
C GLU A 17 9.60 -8.79 4.41
N SER A 18 9.18 -9.19 5.61
CA SER A 18 7.85 -8.84 6.12
C SER A 18 7.81 -7.36 6.48
N LEU A 19 6.92 -6.59 5.85
CA LEU A 19 6.66 -5.21 6.25
C LEU A 19 6.20 -5.17 7.71
N ASP A 20 6.99 -4.55 8.57
CA ASP A 20 6.64 -4.32 9.97
C ASP A 20 5.87 -3.00 10.13
N PHE A 21 4.90 -2.98 11.04
CA PHE A 21 4.05 -1.83 11.33
C PHE A 21 4.05 -1.55 12.83
N PRO A 22 5.13 -1.00 13.40
CA PRO A 22 5.28 -0.84 14.85
C PRO A 22 4.38 0.25 15.44
N CYS A 23 3.78 1.11 14.60
CA CYS A 23 2.83 2.11 15.06
C CYS A 23 1.56 1.47 15.68
N PRO A 24 1.01 2.05 16.77
CA PRO A 24 -0.21 1.53 17.41
C PRO A 24 -1.40 1.61 16.47
N GLN A 25 -2.17 0.54 16.34
CA GLN A 25 -3.38 0.49 15.51
C GLN A 25 -4.33 1.64 15.83
N LYS A 26 -4.86 2.30 14.79
CA LYS A 26 -5.80 3.42 14.91
C LYS A 26 -6.86 3.40 13.81
N ASP A 27 -7.95 4.12 14.04
CA ASP A 27 -8.99 4.32 13.04
C ASP A 27 -8.53 5.26 11.93
N ARG A 28 -9.01 5.01 10.71
CA ARG A 28 -8.71 5.86 9.57
C ARG A 28 -9.52 7.17 9.65
N PRO A 29 -8.86 8.35 9.56
CA PRO A 29 -9.57 9.62 9.51
C PRO A 29 -10.56 9.67 8.34
N SER A 30 -11.70 10.33 8.56
CA SER A 30 -12.71 10.50 7.51
C SER A 30 -12.13 11.21 6.28
N GLY A 31 -12.48 10.74 5.09
CA GLY A 31 -12.00 11.29 3.81
C GLY A 31 -10.62 10.82 3.35
N LYS A 32 -9.93 9.97 4.11
CA LYS A 32 -8.68 9.32 3.66
C LYS A 32 -8.96 7.98 2.99
N THR A 33 -8.17 7.66 1.96
CA THR A 33 -8.23 6.40 1.21
C THR A 33 -6.99 5.53 1.43
N ASP A 34 -5.96 6.04 2.11
CA ASP A 34 -4.74 5.30 2.43
C ASP A 34 -5.02 4.09 3.34
N CYS A 35 -4.17 3.08 3.24
CA CYS A 35 -4.18 1.90 4.11
C CYS A 35 -3.12 1.95 5.21
N SER A 36 -2.17 2.89 5.11
CA SER A 36 -1.08 3.10 6.04
C SER A 36 -0.98 4.55 6.48
N TYR A 37 -0.20 4.80 7.52
CA TYR A 37 0.13 6.14 8.01
C TYR A 37 1.51 6.13 8.66
N TYR A 38 2.07 7.31 8.86
CA TYR A 38 3.28 7.48 9.65
C TYR A 38 2.96 7.93 11.08
N CYS A 39 3.69 7.41 12.05
CA CYS A 39 3.71 7.89 13.42
C CYS A 39 5.16 8.07 13.90
N GLU A 40 5.35 8.91 14.91
CA GLU A 40 6.65 9.07 15.54
C GLU A 40 6.77 8.12 16.73
N LEU A 41 7.78 7.25 16.71
CA LEU A 41 8.14 6.36 17.81
C LEU A 41 9.63 6.52 18.10
N ASN A 42 9.98 6.83 19.36
CA ASN A 42 11.36 7.03 19.80
C ASN A 42 12.14 8.04 18.94
N GLY A 43 11.49 9.11 18.47
CA GLY A 43 12.10 10.13 17.62
C GLY A 43 12.33 9.71 16.17
N GLN A 44 11.74 8.59 15.72
CA GLN A 44 11.81 8.13 14.34
C GLN A 44 10.41 7.99 13.74
N TRP A 45 10.26 8.39 12.48
CA TRP A 45 9.05 8.11 11.71
C TRP A 45 8.98 6.63 11.37
N GLN A 46 7.90 6.00 11.80
CA GLN A 46 7.63 4.59 11.59
C GLN A 46 6.31 4.42 10.84
N LEU A 47 6.16 3.29 10.15
CA LEU A 47 4.95 2.97 9.41
C LEU A 47 3.91 2.29 10.33
N GLY A 48 2.64 2.64 10.12
CA GLY A 48 1.49 2.02 10.73
C GLY A 48 0.45 1.61 9.69
N LYS A 49 -0.49 0.76 10.10
CA LYS A 49 -1.58 0.29 9.24
C LYS A 49 -2.94 0.59 9.84
N TYR A 50 -3.86 1.00 8.98
CA TYR A 50 -5.27 1.05 9.30
C TYR A 50 -5.88 -0.36 9.24
N GLN A 51 -7.11 -0.49 9.74
CA GLN A 51 -7.88 -1.73 9.70
C GLN A 51 -7.96 -2.31 8.28
N SER A 52 -7.71 -3.62 8.15
CA SER A 52 -8.00 -4.35 6.91
C SER A 52 -9.49 -4.29 6.57
N GLY A 53 -9.82 -4.38 5.28
CA GLY A 53 -11.20 -4.36 4.78
C GLY A 53 -11.77 -2.99 4.46
N LEU A 54 -11.06 -1.91 4.81
CA LEU A 54 -11.46 -0.55 4.43
C LEU A 54 -11.34 -0.37 2.90
N PRO A 55 -12.28 0.36 2.26
CA PRO A 55 -12.12 0.72 0.85
C PRO A 55 -10.92 1.65 0.70
N CYS A 56 -10.11 1.42 -0.32
CA CYS A 56 -8.97 2.26 -0.64
C CYS A 56 -8.93 2.55 -2.13
N ASP A 57 -8.06 3.46 -2.51
CA ASP A 57 -7.94 3.86 -3.89
C ASP A 57 -6.74 3.17 -4.53
N TYR A 58 -6.99 2.10 -5.28
CA TYR A 58 -5.92 1.32 -5.90
C TYR A 58 -5.46 1.97 -7.22
N ASN A 59 -6.42 2.36 -8.08
CA ASN A 59 -6.16 2.99 -9.38
C ASN A 59 -6.87 4.35 -9.56
N SER A 60 -6.98 5.17 -8.51
CA SER A 60 -7.75 6.44 -8.54
C SER A 60 -9.25 6.27 -8.83
N GLN A 61 -9.80 5.07 -8.55
CA GLN A 61 -11.19 4.68 -8.81
C GLN A 61 -11.93 4.16 -7.57
N GLY A 62 -11.29 4.13 -6.40
CA GLY A 62 -11.89 3.56 -5.18
C GLY A 62 -12.17 2.05 -5.30
N ASP A 63 -11.43 1.38 -6.16
CA ASP A 63 -11.54 -0.03 -6.54
C ASP A 63 -10.70 -0.97 -5.66
N GLY A 64 -10.17 -0.46 -4.55
CA GLY A 64 -9.25 -1.18 -3.67
C GLY A 64 -9.85 -1.60 -2.33
N ILE A 65 -9.18 -2.56 -1.69
CA ILE A 65 -9.40 -2.98 -0.30
C ILE A 65 -8.08 -3.03 0.46
N CYS A 66 -8.06 -2.47 1.67
CA CYS A 66 -6.89 -2.52 2.53
C CYS A 66 -6.64 -3.95 3.04
N ARG A 67 -5.42 -4.46 2.89
CA ARG A 67 -4.94 -5.69 3.54
C ARG A 67 -3.51 -5.46 4.03
N GLU A 68 -3.26 -5.71 5.31
CA GLU A 68 -1.92 -5.57 5.91
C GLU A 68 -1.24 -4.22 5.61
N GLY A 69 -2.00 -3.12 5.67
CA GLY A 69 -1.47 -1.77 5.43
C GLY A 69 -1.28 -1.39 3.96
N LEU A 70 -1.55 -2.30 3.01
CA LEU A 70 -1.45 -2.06 1.58
C LEU A 70 -2.83 -2.03 0.91
N CYS A 71 -2.97 -1.23 -0.14
CA CYS A 71 -4.17 -1.21 -0.97
C CYS A 71 -4.06 -2.29 -2.04
N TYR A 72 -5.03 -3.20 -2.11
CA TYR A 72 -5.10 -4.22 -3.14
C TYR A 72 -6.34 -4.04 -4.00
N TYR A 73 -6.22 -4.32 -5.28
CA TYR A 73 -7.36 -4.37 -6.18
C TYR A 73 -8.47 -5.29 -5.68
N ASN A 74 -9.72 -4.82 -5.75
CA ASN A 74 -10.91 -5.53 -5.35
C ASN A 74 -12.01 -5.38 -6.42
N GLU A 75 -12.17 -6.41 -7.24
CA GLU A 75 -13.18 -6.47 -8.31
C GLU A 75 -14.60 -6.15 -7.82
N LYS A 76 -14.95 -6.53 -6.58
CA LYS A 76 -16.27 -6.26 -6.01
C LYS A 76 -16.45 -4.78 -5.64
N GLY A 77 -15.38 -4.11 -5.24
CA GLY A 77 -15.36 -2.69 -4.88
C GLY A 77 -15.60 -1.77 -6.08
N SER A 78 -15.16 -2.17 -7.29
CA SER A 78 -15.47 -1.46 -8.54
C SER A 78 -16.97 -1.35 -8.85
N SER A 79 -17.81 -2.19 -8.25
CA SER A 79 -19.25 -2.22 -8.52
C SER A 79 -20.10 -1.45 -7.50
N SER A 80 -19.55 -1.09 -6.33
CA SER A 80 -20.30 -0.44 -5.26
C SER A 80 -19.97 1.06 -5.16
N THR A 81 -20.80 1.84 -5.88
CA THR A 81 -21.11 3.25 -5.57
C THR A 81 -20.15 4.30 -6.16
N GLN A 82 -20.29 4.51 -7.48
CA GLN A 82 -20.20 5.84 -8.10
C GLN A 82 -21.16 6.81 -7.38
N ASN A 83 -20.68 7.55 -6.39
CA ASN A 83 -21.36 8.76 -5.91
C ASN A 83 -20.37 9.70 -5.23
N ARG A 84 -19.47 10.29 -6.03
CA ARG A 84 -18.89 11.59 -5.72
C ARG A 84 -18.51 12.30 -7.02
N GLY A 85 -19.37 13.23 -7.41
CA GLY A 85 -19.09 14.40 -8.22
C GLY A 85 -18.06 14.25 -9.33
N SER A 86 -18.56 14.04 -10.54
CA SER A 86 -17.91 14.48 -11.77
C SER A 86 -17.35 15.89 -11.60
N SER A 87 -16.03 16.04 -11.61
CA SER A 87 -15.37 17.24 -12.09
C SER A 87 -14.08 16.85 -12.79
N ARG A 88 -14.17 16.85 -14.12
CA ARG A 88 -13.03 16.86 -15.05
C ARG A 88 -11.94 17.78 -14.54
N ASN A 89 -10.72 17.28 -14.49
CA ASN A 89 -9.56 17.82 -15.21
C ASN A 89 -8.39 16.85 -14.99
N GLN A 90 -8.05 16.12 -16.05
CA GLN A 90 -6.93 15.20 -16.15
C GLN A 90 -5.72 16.05 -16.59
N PRO A 91 -4.62 16.14 -15.82
CA PRO A 91 -3.33 16.52 -16.38
C PRO A 91 -2.63 15.25 -16.86
N GLU A 92 -2.21 15.31 -18.10
CA GLU A 92 -1.44 14.28 -18.80
C GLU A 92 -0.09 14.02 -18.09
N GLU A 93 0.34 12.77 -18.18
CA GLU A 93 1.57 12.22 -17.61
C GLU A 93 2.80 12.77 -18.36
N ASP A 94 3.72 13.43 -17.67
CA ASP A 94 5.09 13.65 -18.12
C ASP A 94 6.08 12.91 -17.20
N GLU A 95 6.31 11.65 -17.55
CA GLU A 95 7.44 10.84 -17.09
C GLU A 95 8.76 11.39 -17.66
N GLU A 96 9.46 12.26 -16.92
CA GLU A 96 10.85 12.64 -17.21
C GLU A 96 11.71 12.55 -15.93
N TRP A 97 12.08 11.33 -15.52
CA TRP A 97 13.05 11.13 -14.42
C TRP A 97 14.31 10.34 -14.81
N ASP A 98 14.62 10.21 -16.10
CA ASP A 98 15.89 9.64 -16.57
C ASP A 98 16.72 10.66 -17.37
N ARG A 99 17.45 11.54 -16.65
CA ARG A 99 18.70 12.10 -17.17
C ARG A 99 19.81 12.11 -16.12
N LYS A 100 20.82 11.29 -16.46
CA LYS A 100 22.23 11.23 -16.06
C LYS A 100 22.82 12.43 -15.35
#